data_AF-A0A1V6W6W0-F1
#
_entry.id   AF-A0A1V6W6W0-F1
#
_cell.length_a   1.000
_cell.length_b   1.000
_cell.length_c   1.000
_cell.angle_alpha   90.00
_cell.angle_beta   90.00
_cell.angle_gamma   90.00
#
_symmetry.space_group_name_H-M   'P 1'
#
loop_
_entity.id
_entity.type
_entity.pdbx_description
1 polymer ?
#
loop_
_entity_poly.entity_id
_entity_poly.type
_entity_poly.pdbx_seq_one_letter_code
_entity_poly.pdbx_strand_id
1 'polypeptide(L)'
;MAFRLKESPLFGAEVSVNHLQSMILGLQKALQCEEIRVSGMEFRTLRIESKLEVLGYYRRAFLAFNPMLLPKILASLKEANDLTTLLWHYQLTNMERNLDRTKLALRLANIFMSQAPERLDAAFRNTREIQLSKADRVVAMEMMHVKSFEEAYKLNPA
;
A
#
# COMPACT_ATOMS: atom_id res chain seq x y z
N MET A 1 28.64 20.22 -14.62
CA MET A 1 27.78 19.01 -14.54
C MET A 1 27.04 18.77 -15.86
N ALA A 2 26.22 19.71 -16.36
CA ALA A 2 25.54 19.58 -17.65
C ALA A 2 26.47 19.33 -18.86
N PHE A 3 27.62 20.02 -18.92
CA PHE A 3 28.62 19.79 -19.96
C PHE A 3 29.20 18.36 -19.95
N ARG A 4 29.47 17.79 -18.76
CA ARG A 4 29.92 16.40 -18.61
C ARG A 4 28.82 15.38 -18.98
N LEU A 5 27.56 15.72 -18.74
CA LEU A 5 26.42 14.89 -19.17
C LEU A 5 26.22 14.95 -20.68
N LYS A 6 26.53 16.07 -21.33
CA LYS A 6 26.47 16.20 -22.79
C LYS A 6 27.52 15.35 -23.51
N GLU A 7 28.65 15.08 -22.86
CA GLU A 7 29.69 14.16 -23.35
C GLU A 7 29.29 12.68 -23.22
N SER A 8 28.20 12.38 -22.50
CA SER A 8 27.71 11.01 -22.36
C SER A 8 27.03 10.52 -23.64
N PRO A 9 27.28 9.26 -24.06
CA PRO A 9 26.60 8.65 -25.20
C PRO A 9 25.08 8.49 -24.99
N LEU A 10 24.60 8.67 -23.75
CA LEU A 10 23.17 8.58 -23.39
C LEU A 10 22.35 9.79 -23.89
N PHE A 11 23.00 10.90 -24.23
CA PHE A 11 22.31 12.11 -24.71
C PHE A 11 22.73 12.43 -26.14
N GLY A 12 21.81 12.19 -27.08
CA GLY A 12 22.03 12.45 -28.51
C GLY A 12 22.41 13.90 -28.82
N ALA A 13 22.97 14.12 -30.02
CA ALA A 13 23.44 15.43 -30.47
C ALA A 13 22.36 16.53 -30.35
N GLU A 14 21.09 16.16 -30.54
CA GLU A 14 19.89 17.00 -30.53
C GLU A 14 19.58 17.63 -29.16
N VAL A 15 20.04 17.03 -28.06
CA VAL A 15 19.79 17.53 -26.71
C VAL A 15 20.74 18.69 -26.40
N SER A 16 20.25 19.92 -26.36
CA SER A 16 21.09 21.08 -26.07
C SER A 16 21.58 21.10 -24.61
N VAL A 17 22.71 21.76 -24.36
CA VAL A 17 23.25 21.95 -23.00
C VAL A 17 22.24 22.68 -22.10
N ASN A 18 21.49 23.64 -22.66
CA ASN A 18 20.44 24.38 -21.93
C ASN A 18 19.29 23.46 -21.51
N HIS A 19 18.97 22.44 -22.32
CA HIS A 19 17.96 21.43 -21.98
C HIS A 19 18.44 20.56 -20.81
N LEU A 20 19.69 20.10 -20.86
CA LEU A 20 20.30 19.34 -19.75
C LEU A 20 20.37 20.16 -18.45
N GLN A 21 20.73 21.44 -18.54
CA GLN A 21 20.74 22.33 -17.39
C GLN A 21 19.34 22.46 -16.77
N SER A 22 18.32 22.67 -17.61
CA SER A 22 16.93 22.74 -17.16
C SER A 22 16.46 21.44 -16.48
N MET A 23 16.83 20.28 -17.04
CA MET A 23 16.52 18.97 -16.44
C MET A 23 17.19 18.79 -15.08
N ILE A 24 18.48 19.10 -14.97
CA ILE A 24 19.22 19.01 -13.68
C ILE A 24 18.56 19.90 -12.64
N LEU A 25 18.22 21.14 -13.01
CA LEU A 25 17.57 22.09 -12.10
C LEU A 25 16.18 21.62 -11.67
N GLY A 26 15.42 21.00 -12.58
CA GLY A 26 14.14 20.38 -12.28
C GLY A 26 14.27 19.21 -11.31
N LEU A 27 15.25 18.32 -11.53
CA LEU A 27 15.53 17.19 -10.64
C LEU A 27 15.99 17.64 -9.25
N GLN A 28 16.87 18.65 -9.18
CA GLN A 28 17.31 19.22 -7.90
C GLN A 28 16.14 19.78 -7.11
N LYS A 29 15.23 20.52 -7.75
CA LYS A 29 14.01 21.02 -7.11
C LYS A 29 13.10 19.88 -6.63
N ALA A 30 12.90 18.85 -7.45
CA ALA A 30 12.08 17.70 -7.09
C ALA A 30 12.65 16.94 -5.89
N LEU A 31 13.96 16.70 -5.89
CA LEU A 31 14.66 16.05 -4.78
C LEU A 31 14.62 16.90 -3.51
N GLN A 32 14.78 18.21 -3.62
CA GLN A 32 14.68 19.12 -2.47
C GLN A 32 13.26 19.14 -1.88
N CYS A 33 12.22 19.16 -2.72
CA CYS A 33 10.84 19.03 -2.26
C CYS A 33 10.61 17.71 -1.53
N GLU A 34 11.19 16.62 -2.04
CA GLU A 34 11.08 15.30 -1.43
C GLU A 34 11.86 15.22 -0.12
N GLU A 35 13.04 15.80 -0.04
CA GLU A 35 13.84 15.92 1.19
C GLU A 35 13.07 16.69 2.26
N ILE A 36 12.49 17.86 1.93
CA ILE A 36 11.65 18.62 2.87
C ILE A 36 10.46 17.79 3.35
N ARG A 37 9.79 17.09 2.42
CA ARG A 37 8.64 16.22 2.74
C ARG A 37 9.05 15.09 3.68
N VAL A 38 10.18 14.45 3.42
CA VAL A 38 10.70 13.31 4.18
C VAL A 38 11.24 13.74 5.55
N SER A 39 11.99 14.84 5.62
CA SER A 39 12.52 15.40 6.88
C SER A 39 11.43 15.90 7.83
N GLY A 40 10.27 16.31 7.30
CA GLY A 40 9.12 16.72 8.10
C GLY A 40 8.21 15.58 8.57
N MET A 41 8.45 14.34 8.12
CA MET A 41 7.66 13.19 8.55
C MET A 41 8.25 12.56 9.81
N GLU A 42 7.46 12.48 10.88
CA GLU A 42 7.77 11.57 11.98
C GLU A 42 7.69 10.12 11.46
N PHE A 43 8.84 9.48 11.33
CA PHE A 43 8.91 8.08 10.93
C PHE A 43 8.38 7.20 12.06
N ARG A 44 7.27 6.51 11.81
CA ARG A 44 6.88 5.39 12.66
C ARG A 44 7.60 4.14 12.19
N THR A 45 8.60 3.71 12.93
CA THR A 45 9.24 2.41 12.71
C THR A 45 8.19 1.31 12.95
N LEU A 46 8.02 0.43 11.96
CA LEU A 46 7.19 -0.77 12.07
C LEU A 46 8.11 -1.98 12.23
N ARG A 47 7.99 -2.72 13.35
CA ARG A 47 8.73 -3.97 13.55
C ARG A 47 7.92 -5.15 13.00
N ILE A 48 8.33 -5.66 11.85
CA ILE A 48 7.64 -6.72 11.12
C ILE A 48 7.58 -8.05 11.90
N GLU A 49 8.56 -8.31 12.75
CA GLU A 49 8.59 -9.47 13.65
C GLU A 49 7.46 -9.44 14.70
N SER A 50 7.01 -8.24 15.08
CA SER A 50 5.93 -8.05 16.05
C SER A 50 4.58 -8.16 15.36
N LYS A 51 3.96 -9.34 15.44
CA LYS A 51 2.60 -9.58 14.93
C LYS A 51 1.58 -8.53 15.42
N LEU A 52 1.72 -8.05 16.66
CA LEU A 52 0.86 -7.03 17.23
C LEU A 52 1.05 -5.66 16.57
N GLU A 53 2.29 -5.27 16.27
CA GLU A 53 2.57 -4.02 15.56
C GLU A 53 2.09 -4.06 14.11
N VAL A 54 2.31 -5.18 13.42
CA VAL A 54 1.83 -5.42 12.05
C VAL A 54 0.30 -5.41 11.99
N LEU A 55 -0.36 -6.11 12.91
CA LEU A 55 -1.83 -6.08 13.04
C LEU A 55 -2.33 -4.65 13.32
N GLY A 56 -1.66 -3.95 14.22
CA GLY A 56 -1.97 -2.56 14.55
C GLY A 56 -1.80 -1.62 13.35
N TYR A 57 -0.78 -1.83 12.53
CA TYR A 57 -0.57 -1.11 11.29
C TYR A 57 -1.71 -1.35 10.30
N TYR A 58 -2.00 -2.61 9.96
CA TYR A 58 -3.07 -2.92 9.01
C TYR A 58 -4.43 -2.43 9.49
N ARG A 59 -4.74 -2.52 10.79
CA ARG A 59 -5.96 -1.95 11.36
C ARG A 59 -6.04 -0.44 11.12
N ARG A 60 -4.96 0.31 11.35
CA ARG A 60 -4.92 1.76 11.09
C ARG A 60 -5.06 2.07 9.61
N ALA A 61 -4.40 1.30 8.74
CA ALA A 61 -4.51 1.47 7.30
C ALA A 61 -5.96 1.24 6.83
N PHE A 62 -6.63 0.20 7.30
CA PHE A 62 -8.06 -0.01 7.04
C PHE A 62 -8.96 1.13 7.55
N LEU A 63 -8.59 1.76 8.67
CA LEU A 63 -9.30 2.95 9.18
C LEU A 63 -9.02 4.22 8.36
N ALA A 64 -7.96 4.26 7.54
CA ALA A 64 -7.66 5.39 6.67
C ALA A 64 -8.49 5.38 5.37
N PHE A 65 -8.96 4.20 4.94
CA PHE A 65 -9.87 4.10 3.81
C PHE A 65 -11.20 4.81 4.06
N ASN A 66 -11.85 5.22 2.97
CA ASN A 66 -13.26 5.57 2.99
C ASN A 66 -14.08 4.45 3.68
N PRO A 67 -14.89 4.76 4.72
CA PRO A 67 -15.63 3.77 5.50
C PRO A 67 -16.48 2.80 4.67
N MET A 68 -17.00 3.27 3.53
CA MET A 68 -17.87 2.48 2.65
C MET A 68 -17.11 1.40 1.86
N LEU A 69 -15.78 1.44 1.86
CA LEU A 69 -14.93 0.49 1.15
C LEU A 69 -14.65 -0.77 1.97
N LEU A 70 -14.64 -0.69 3.30
CA LEU A 70 -14.30 -1.84 4.15
C LEU A 70 -15.26 -3.03 3.92
N PRO A 71 -16.60 -2.84 3.85
CA PRO A 71 -17.51 -3.94 3.53
C PRO A 71 -17.27 -4.53 2.13
N LYS A 72 -16.93 -3.68 1.15
CA LYS A 72 -16.67 -4.10 -0.24
C LYS A 72 -15.38 -4.92 -0.35
N ILE A 73 -14.31 -4.46 0.30
CA ILE A 73 -13.05 -5.21 0.41
C ILE A 73 -13.30 -6.57 1.07
N LEU A 74 -14.09 -6.59 2.16
CA LEU A 74 -14.44 -7.84 2.83
C LEU A 74 -15.22 -8.78 1.90
N ALA A 75 -16.17 -8.26 1.11
CA ALA A 75 -16.92 -9.04 0.14
C ALA A 75 -16.00 -9.60 -0.96
N SER A 76 -15.12 -8.78 -1.55
CA SER A 76 -14.17 -9.23 -2.56
C SER A 76 -13.19 -10.29 -2.05
N LEU A 77 -12.82 -10.23 -0.76
CA LEU A 77 -12.01 -11.28 -0.12
C LEU A 77 -12.79 -12.57 0.14
N LYS A 78 -14.12 -12.51 0.31
CA LYS A 78 -15.00 -13.68 0.43
C LYS A 78 -15.28 -14.32 -0.92
N GLU A 79 -15.54 -13.53 -1.97
CA GLU A 79 -15.77 -14.03 -3.33
C GLU A 79 -14.54 -14.76 -3.90
N ALA A 80 -13.34 -14.40 -3.47
CA ALA A 80 -12.11 -15.13 -3.80
C ALA A 80 -11.95 -16.47 -3.07
N ASN A 81 -12.83 -16.81 -2.12
CA ASN A 81 -12.82 -18.05 -1.35
C ASN A 81 -14.03 -18.92 -1.71
N ASP A 82 -13.84 -19.93 -2.55
CA ASP A 82 -14.73 -21.08 -2.66
C ASP A 82 -14.55 -22.05 -1.46
N LEU A 83 -14.47 -21.50 -0.24
CA LEU A 83 -14.08 -22.24 0.97
C LEU A 83 -15.13 -22.11 2.07
N THR A 84 -16.08 -23.03 2.01
CA THR A 84 -17.03 -23.43 3.06
C THR A 84 -16.37 -23.91 4.36
N THR A 85 -15.03 -23.96 4.47
CA THR A 85 -14.35 -24.63 5.59
C THR A 85 -13.92 -23.72 6.75
N LEU A 86 -14.01 -22.39 6.65
CA LEU A 86 -13.77 -21.47 7.77
C LEU A 86 -15.01 -20.69 8.22
N LEU A 87 -16.12 -20.81 7.49
CA LEU A 87 -17.31 -19.97 7.64
C LEU A 87 -18.33 -20.46 8.69
N TRP A 88 -18.14 -21.63 9.30
CA TRP A 88 -19.08 -22.17 10.28
C TRP A 88 -18.88 -21.68 11.72
N HIS A 89 -17.72 -21.11 12.09
CA HIS A 89 -17.45 -20.79 13.50
C HIS A 89 -17.77 -19.36 13.94
N TYR A 90 -18.07 -18.43 13.04
CA TYR A 90 -18.42 -17.05 13.42
C TYR A 90 -19.55 -16.49 12.54
N GLN A 91 -20.76 -17.00 12.82
CA GLN A 91 -22.04 -16.28 12.80
C GLN A 91 -22.11 -15.12 11.79
N LEU A 92 -22.47 -15.45 10.55
CA LEU A 92 -22.38 -14.53 9.43
C LEU A 92 -23.69 -14.45 8.65
N THR A 93 -24.78 -14.02 9.29
CA THR A 93 -26.02 -13.69 8.55
C THR A 93 -26.79 -12.49 9.08
N ASN A 94 -26.50 -11.95 10.28
CA ASN A 94 -27.27 -10.81 10.82
C ASN A 94 -26.47 -9.59 11.32
N MET A 95 -25.12 -9.63 11.31
CA MET A 95 -24.29 -8.58 11.93
C MET A 95 -23.75 -7.50 10.97
N GLU A 96 -23.96 -7.62 9.65
CA GLU A 96 -23.30 -6.75 8.65
C GLU A 96 -23.86 -5.33 8.55
N ARG A 97 -25.01 -5.03 9.18
CA ARG A 97 -25.57 -3.66 9.19
C ARG A 97 -25.08 -2.77 10.34
N ASN A 98 -24.53 -3.34 11.42
CA ASN A 98 -24.15 -2.60 12.64
C ASN A 98 -22.69 -2.81 13.08
N LEU A 99 -21.82 -3.36 12.21
CA LEU A 99 -20.44 -3.60 12.60
C LEU A 99 -19.71 -2.26 12.76
N ASP A 100 -19.38 -1.93 14.01
CA ASP A 100 -18.48 -0.83 14.36
C ASP A 100 -17.26 -0.88 13.43
N ARG A 101 -17.00 0.24 12.73
CA ARG A 101 -15.91 0.41 11.76
C ARG A 101 -14.58 -0.10 12.31
N THR A 102 -14.36 0.07 13.61
CA THR A 102 -13.13 -0.37 14.28
C THR A 102 -13.00 -1.89 14.37
N LYS A 103 -14.11 -2.61 14.55
CA LYS A 103 -14.19 -4.08 14.55
C LYS A 103 -14.02 -4.62 13.13
N LEU A 104 -14.62 -3.97 12.14
CA LEU A 104 -14.46 -4.35 10.73
C LEU A 104 -13.01 -4.18 10.27
N ALA A 105 -12.38 -3.06 10.60
CA ALA A 105 -10.97 -2.82 10.30
C ALA A 105 -10.05 -3.85 10.96
N LEU A 106 -10.33 -4.23 12.22
CA LEU A 106 -9.58 -5.28 12.91
C LEU A 106 -9.77 -6.65 12.23
N ARG A 107 -10.99 -6.99 11.82
CA ARG A 107 -11.28 -8.23 11.11
C ARG A 107 -10.53 -8.31 9.78
N LEU A 108 -10.58 -7.23 9.00
CA LEU A 108 -9.84 -7.12 7.74
C LEU A 108 -8.34 -7.23 7.96
N ALA A 109 -7.80 -6.59 9.00
CA ALA A 109 -6.38 -6.68 9.35
C ALA A 109 -5.94 -8.12 9.64
N ASN A 110 -6.74 -8.89 10.38
CA ASN A 110 -6.48 -10.30 10.64
C ASN A 110 -6.49 -11.15 9.35
N ILE A 111 -7.45 -10.91 8.44
CA ILE A 111 -7.51 -11.57 7.14
C ILE A 111 -6.27 -11.21 6.30
N PHE A 112 -5.87 -9.94 6.32
CA PHE A 112 -4.75 -9.45 5.53
C PHE A 112 -3.41 -10.08 5.96
N MET A 113 -3.20 -10.26 7.26
CA MET A 113 -2.02 -10.95 7.77
C MET A 113 -1.96 -12.42 7.35
N SER A 114 -3.11 -13.10 7.23
CA SER A 114 -3.17 -14.54 6.95
C SER A 114 -3.24 -14.92 5.48
N GLN A 115 -3.60 -13.98 4.60
CA GLN A 115 -3.75 -14.25 3.17
C GLN A 115 -2.46 -13.97 2.37
N ALA A 116 -2.35 -14.64 1.23
CA ALA A 116 -1.26 -14.43 0.27
C ALA A 116 -1.40 -13.09 -0.47
N PRO A 117 -0.28 -12.41 -0.82
CA PRO A 117 -0.31 -11.11 -1.49
C PRO A 117 -1.17 -11.07 -2.75
N GLU A 118 -1.17 -12.12 -3.57
CA GLU A 118 -1.88 -12.19 -4.85
C GLU A 118 -3.40 -12.08 -4.64
N ARG A 119 -3.92 -12.71 -3.58
CA ARG A 119 -5.35 -12.67 -3.23
C ARG A 119 -5.76 -11.28 -2.74
N LEU A 120 -4.87 -10.62 -1.99
CA LEU A 120 -5.10 -9.30 -1.45
C LEU A 120 -5.09 -8.25 -2.57
N ASP A 121 -4.15 -8.35 -3.50
CA ASP A 121 -4.08 -7.50 -4.69
C ASP A 121 -5.33 -7.66 -5.56
N ALA A 122 -5.78 -8.89 -5.79
CA ALA A 122 -7.02 -9.16 -6.52
C ALA A 122 -8.24 -8.50 -5.85
N ALA A 123 -8.37 -8.58 -4.52
CA ALA A 123 -9.48 -7.96 -3.80
C ALA A 123 -9.47 -6.43 -3.91
N PHE A 124 -8.28 -5.80 -3.85
CA PHE A 124 -8.14 -4.36 -4.05
C PHE A 124 -8.40 -3.92 -5.49
N ARG A 125 -8.06 -4.73 -6.48
CA ARG A 125 -8.40 -4.47 -7.89
C ARG A 125 -9.90 -4.62 -8.15
N ASN A 126 -10.54 -5.60 -7.53
CA ASN A 126 -11.98 -5.85 -7.68
C ASN A 126 -12.83 -4.75 -7.02
N THR A 127 -12.31 -4.09 -6.00
CA THR A 127 -12.94 -2.90 -5.40
C THR A 127 -12.59 -1.65 -6.21
N ARG A 128 -13.29 -1.43 -7.33
CA ARG A 128 -13.01 -0.37 -8.32
C ARG A 128 -12.87 1.02 -7.71
N GLU A 129 -13.62 1.32 -6.66
CA GLU A 129 -13.62 2.61 -5.98
C GLU A 129 -12.26 2.95 -5.35
N ILE A 130 -11.47 1.94 -4.94
CA ILE A 130 -10.09 2.16 -4.48
C ILE A 130 -9.25 2.76 -5.61
N GLN A 131 -9.44 2.32 -6.85
CA GLN A 131 -8.66 2.80 -8.00
C GLN A 131 -9.04 4.22 -8.42
N LEU A 132 -10.30 4.61 -8.17
CA LEU A 132 -10.82 5.94 -8.50
C LEU A 132 -10.38 7.02 -7.50
N SER A 133 -10.08 6.62 -6.25
CA SER A 133 -9.66 7.54 -5.20
C SER A 133 -8.14 7.55 -5.03
N LYS A 134 -7.50 8.70 -5.27
CA LYS A 134 -6.04 8.85 -5.09
C LYS A 134 -5.60 8.49 -3.67
N ALA A 135 -6.37 8.88 -2.66
CA ALA A 135 -6.04 8.62 -1.26
C ALA A 135 -6.12 7.13 -0.93
N ASP A 136 -7.24 6.49 -1.28
CA ASP A 136 -7.45 5.06 -1.01
C ASP A 136 -6.45 4.18 -1.78
N ARG A 137 -6.09 4.59 -3.01
CA ARG A 137 -5.06 3.90 -3.81
C ARG A 137 -3.68 3.94 -3.16
N VAL A 138 -3.29 5.08 -2.57
CA VAL A 138 -2.01 5.20 -1.85
C VAL A 138 -2.00 4.27 -0.64
N VAL A 139 -3.07 4.26 0.15
CA VAL A 139 -3.17 3.35 1.31
C VAL A 139 -3.09 1.89 0.88
N ALA A 140 -3.82 1.49 -0.17
CA ALA A 140 -3.76 0.12 -0.71
C ALA A 140 -2.35 -0.27 -1.16
N MET A 141 -1.65 0.63 -1.85
CA MET A 141 -0.29 0.42 -2.31
C MET A 141 0.69 0.25 -1.15
N GLU A 142 0.63 1.12 -0.14
CA GLU A 142 1.48 1.03 1.05
C GLU A 142 1.24 -0.26 1.83
N MET A 143 -0.02 -0.69 1.95
CA MET A 143 -0.34 -1.98 2.58
C MET A 143 0.27 -3.16 1.82
N MET A 144 0.22 -3.14 0.48
CA MET A 144 0.81 -4.18 -0.35
C MET A 144 2.35 -4.18 -0.26
N HIS A 145 3.00 -3.01 -0.22
CA HIS A 145 4.45 -2.93 -0.02
C HIS A 145 4.87 -3.56 1.31
N VAL A 146 4.18 -3.22 2.40
CA VAL A 146 4.46 -3.82 3.72
C VAL A 146 4.23 -5.33 3.70
N LYS A 147 3.17 -5.81 3.03
CA LYS A 147 2.89 -7.24 2.90
C LYS A 147 3.97 -7.98 2.12
N SER A 148 4.39 -7.44 0.97
CA SER A 148 5.48 -8.02 0.18
C SER A 148 6.79 -8.05 0.95
N PHE A 149 7.08 -7.00 1.72
CA PHE A 149 8.26 -6.97 2.59
C PHE A 149 8.19 -8.01 3.72
N GLU A 150 7.02 -8.16 4.36
CA GLU A 150 6.79 -9.19 5.38
C GLU A 150 7.03 -10.61 4.82
N GLU A 151 6.47 -10.92 3.64
CA GLU A 151 6.66 -12.23 3.01
C GLU A 151 8.12 -12.46 2.59
N ALA A 152 8.80 -11.44 2.06
CA ALA A 152 10.23 -11.53 1.74
C ALA A 152 11.10 -11.76 2.98
N TYR A 153 10.79 -11.09 4.10
CA TYR A 153 11.47 -11.27 5.38
C TYR A 153 11.27 -12.70 5.92
N LYS A 154 10.06 -13.27 5.83
CA LYS A 154 9.79 -14.65 6.25
C LYS A 154 10.55 -15.70 5.44
N LEU A 155 10.76 -15.44 4.15
CA LEU A 155 11.48 -16.35 3.25
C LEU A 155 12.99 -16.34 3.49
N ASN A 156 13.52 -15.31 4.16
CA ASN A 156 14.94 -15.16 4.41
C ASN A 156 15.18 -14.65 5.84
N PRO A 157 14.87 -15.47 6.87
CA PRO A 157 15.19 -15.13 8.24
C PRO A 157 16.73 -15.15 8.37
N ALA A 158 17.31 -14.00 8.71
CA ALA A 158 18.74 -13.87 8.95
C ALA A 158 19.21 -14.75 10.12
#